data_AF-A0A7X3XPD0-F1
#
_entry.id   AF-A0A7X3XPD0-F1
#
_cell.length_a   1.000
_cell.length_b   1.000
_cell.length_c   1.000
_cell.angle_alpha   90.00
_cell.angle_beta   90.00
_cell.angle_gamma   90.00
#
_symmetry.space_group_name_H-M   'P 1'
#
loop_
_entity.id
_entity.type
_entity.pdbx_description
1 polymer ?
#
loop_
_entity_poly.entity_id
_entity_poly.type
_entity_poly.pdbx_seq_one_letter_code
_entity_poly.pdbx_strand_id
1 'polypeptide(L)' 'MQHTCSMCGTVYDFVWKEGTPLPKNFPFCSARCKAADLSKWLNEEYAISASLPNTVLSDTEHEILAELAQLDVRSDDDTD' A
#
# COMPACT_ATOMS: atom_id res chain seq x y z
N MET A 1 15.85 19.20 -5.10
CA MET A 1 15.47 18.29 -6.20
C MET A 1 14.01 18.54 -6.54
N GLN A 2 13.65 18.42 -7.82
CA GLN A 2 12.27 18.63 -8.25
C GLN A 2 11.49 17.32 -8.13
N HIS A 3 10.27 17.36 -7.59
CA HIS A 3 9.41 16.19 -7.44
C HIS A 3 8.00 16.46 -7.98
N THR A 4 7.37 15.44 -8.54
CA THR A 4 6.02 15.52 -9.10
C THR A 4 5.05 14.82 -8.18
N CYS A 5 4.04 15.53 -7.69
CA CYS A 5 3.02 14.95 -6.84
C CYS A 5 2.16 13.95 -7.62
N SER A 6 2.10 12.70 -7.15
CA SER A 6 1.31 11.62 -7.78
C SER A 6 -0.20 11.87 -7.80
N MET A 7 -0.70 12.76 -6.93
CA MET A 7 -2.15 13.00 -6.81
C MET A 7 -2.67 14.11 -7.71
N CYS A 8 -1.86 15.14 -7.99
CA CYS A 8 -2.32 16.32 -8.74
C CYS A 8 -1.38 16.74 -9.87
N GLY A 9 -0.24 16.07 -10.04
CA GLY A 9 0.76 16.39 -11.07
C GLY A 9 1.56 17.67 -10.82
N THR A 10 1.34 18.38 -9.70
CA THR A 10 2.12 19.56 -9.37
C THR A 10 3.59 19.20 -9.20
N VAL A 11 4.44 19.91 -9.94
CA VAL A 11 5.89 19.84 -9.83
C VAL A 11 6.35 20.85 -8.77
N TYR A 12 7.09 20.39 -7.76
CA TYR A 12 7.50 21.23 -6.64
C TYR A 12 8.94 20.94 -6.20
N ASP A 13 9.58 21.95 -5.60
CA ASP A 13 10.92 21.79 -5.06
C ASP A 13 10.89 21.09 -3.71
N PHE A 14 11.72 20.06 -3.61
CA PHE A 14 11.93 19.29 -2.40
C PHE A 14 13.41 19.39 -2.00
N VAL A 15 13.64 19.84 -0.77
CA VAL A 15 14.98 19.89 -0.17
C VAL A 15 14.95 18.99 1.05
N TRP A 16 15.58 17.83 0.93
CA TRP A 16 15.89 16.97 2.08
C TRP A 16 17.37 17.10 2.39
N LYS A 17 17.68 17.22 3.68
CA LYS A 17 19.04 17.21 4.19
C LYS A 17 19.23 15.95 5.01
N GLU A 18 20.34 15.27 4.80
CA GLU A 18 20.73 14.12 5.61
C GLU A 18 20.71 14.49 7.11
N GLY A 19 20.17 13.60 7.94
CA GLY A 19 19.98 13.85 9.38
C GLY A 19 18.76 14.72 9.74
N THR A 20 17.93 15.11 8.77
CA THR A 20 16.65 15.83 9.04
C THR A 20 15.43 14.98 8.68
N PRO A 21 14.30 15.15 9.39
CA PRO A 21 13.07 14.46 9.03
C PRO A 21 12.59 14.90 7.64
N LEU A 22 11.91 14.00 6.95
CA LEU A 22 11.24 14.33 5.69
C LEU A 22 10.22 15.44 5.92
N PRO A 23 10.07 16.38 4.96
CA PRO A 23 8.96 17.32 4.94
C PRO A 23 7.61 16.66 5.18
N LYS A 24 6.78 17.28 6.03
CA LYS A 24 5.53 16.73 6.56
C LYS A 24 4.60 16.06 5.54
N ASN A 25 4.51 16.61 4.33
CA ASN A 25 3.58 16.17 3.30
C ASN A 25 4.24 15.31 2.22
N PHE A 26 5.56 15.13 2.22
CA PHE A 26 6.25 14.29 1.23
C PHE A 26 5.65 12.87 1.24
N PRO A 27 5.37 12.24 0.07
CA PRO A 27 5.73 12.64 -1.31
C PRO A 27 4.74 13.57 -2.02
N PHE A 28 3.79 14.17 -1.29
CA PHE A 28 2.76 15.05 -1.84
C PHE A 28 3.12 16.53 -1.70
N CYS A 29 2.58 17.36 -2.59
CA CYS A 29 2.78 18.81 -2.54
C CYS A 29 2.06 19.49 -1.36
N SER A 30 1.04 18.84 -0.76
CA SER A 30 0.22 19.43 0.30
C SER A 30 -0.51 18.37 1.14
N ALA A 31 -1.01 18.79 2.31
CA ALA A 31 -1.86 17.96 3.15
C ALA A 31 -3.15 17.51 2.45
N ARG A 32 -3.69 18.33 1.54
CA ARG A 32 -4.86 17.99 0.72
C ARG A 32 -4.60 16.77 -0.16
N CYS A 33 -3.46 16.74 -0.83
CA CYS A 33 -3.09 15.64 -1.71
C CYS A 33 -2.81 14.35 -0.91
N LYS A 34 -2.18 14.48 0.27
CA LYS A 34 -1.99 13.36 1.19
C LYS A 34 -3.33 12.76 1.66
N ALA A 35 -4.29 13.60 2.04
CA ALA A 35 -5.60 13.13 2.46
C ALA A 35 -6.38 12.49 1.30
N ALA A 36 -6.31 13.07 0.10
CA ALA A 36 -6.95 12.50 -1.08
C ALA A 36 -6.38 11.13 -1.46
N ASP A 37 -5.06 10.94 -1.36
CA ASP A 37 -4.42 9.63 -1.54
C ASP A 37 -4.93 8.62 -0.52
N LEU A 38 -5.00 9.01 0.76
CA LEU A 38 -5.54 8.16 1.81
C LEU A 38 -7.01 7.78 1.57
N SER A 39 -7.84 8.70 1.06
CA SER A 39 -9.22 8.36 0.69
C SER A 39 -9.27 7.28 -0.38
N LYS A 40 -8.39 7.31 -1.38
CA LYS A 40 -8.32 6.25 -2.41
C LYS A 40 -7.98 4.88 -1.82
N TRP A 41 -7.10 4.84 -0.82
CA TRP A 41 -6.82 3.61 -0.07
C TRP A 41 -8.04 3.11 0.68
N LEU A 42 -8.70 3.99 1.45
CA LEU A 42 -9.88 3.63 2.24
C LEU A 42 -11.07 3.17 1.38
N ASN A 43 -11.16 3.66 0.15
CA ASN A 43 -12.22 3.32 -0.79
C ASN A 43 -11.81 2.20 -1.76
N GLU A 44 -10.67 1.53 -1.54
CA GLU A 44 -10.18 0.44 -2.40
C GLU A 44 -10.03 0.82 -3.88
N GLU A 45 -9.82 2.11 -4.18
CA GLU A 45 -9.61 2.59 -5.56
C GLU A 45 -8.25 2.12 -6.10
N TYR A 46 -7.29 1.86 -5.22
CA TYR A 46 -6.02 1.23 -5.56
C TYR A 46 -6.19 -0.29 -5.67
N ALA A 47 -6.64 -0.74 -6.84
CA ALA A 47 -6.80 -2.15 -7.18
C ALA A 47 -5.92 -2.56 -8.36
N ILE A 48 -5.33 -3.76 -8.29
CA ILE A 48 -4.63 -4.38 -9.41
C ILE A 48 -5.68 -5.06 -10.28
N SER A 49 -5.97 -4.48 -11.44
CA SER A 49 -6.98 -5.03 -12.38
C SER A 49 -6.46 -6.18 -13.25
N ALA A 50 -5.18 -6.52 -13.14
CA ALA A 50 -4.60 -7.62 -13.89
C ALA A 50 -5.23 -8.94 -13.44
N SER A 51 -5.62 -9.78 -14.40
CA SER A 51 -5.99 -11.16 -14.10
C SER A 51 -4.83 -11.84 -13.40
N LEU A 52 -5.14 -12.70 -12.43
CA LEU A 52 -4.14 -13.60 -11.89
C LEU A 52 -3.54 -14.41 -13.05
N PRO A 53 -2.21 -14.52 -13.13
CA PRO A 53 -1.59 -15.46 -14.04
C PRO A 53 -2.11 -16.86 -13.70
N ASN A 54 -2.26 -17.70 -14.71
CA ASN A 54 -2.63 -19.10 -14.53
C ASN A 54 -1.39 -19.86 -14.01
N THR A 55 -0.99 -19.55 -12.79
CA THR A 55 0.17 -20.15 -12.12
C THR A 55 -0.25 -21.54 -11.67
N VAL A 56 0.34 -22.57 -12.27
CA VAL A 56 0.24 -23.92 -11.73
C VAL A 56 1.11 -23.95 -10.48
N LEU A 57 0.47 -23.90 -9.32
CA LEU A 57 1.14 -24.07 -8.04
C LEU A 57 1.65 -25.52 -7.93
N SER A 58 2.86 -25.71 -7.43
CA SER A 58 3.37 -27.02 -7.05
C SER A 58 2.58 -27.60 -5.88
N ASP A 59 2.69 -28.91 -5.66
CA ASP A 59 2.02 -29.57 -4.53
C ASP A 59 2.47 -28.97 -3.18
N THR A 60 3.75 -28.61 -3.05
CA THR A 60 4.29 -27.94 -1.86
C THR A 60 3.67 -26.56 -1.64
N GLU A 61 3.51 -25.75 -2.69
CA GLU A 61 2.88 -24.43 -2.57
C GLU A 61 1.41 -24.54 -2.17
N HIS A 62 0.69 -25.54 -2.69
CA HIS A 62 -0.69 -25.81 -2.26
C HIS A 62 -0.77 -26.22 -0.79
N GLU A 63 0.13 -27.07 -0.31
CA GLU A 63 0.17 -27.51 1.09
C GLU A 63 0.43 -26.34 2.04
N ILE A 64 1.40 -25.47 1.71
CA ILE A 64 1.71 -24.26 2.49
C ILE A 64 0.50 -23.32 2.57
N LEU A 65 -0.18 -23.07 1.45
CA LEU A 65 -1.36 -22.20 1.43
C LEU A 65 -2.51 -22.79 2.25
N ALA A 66 -2.70 -24.11 2.20
CA ALA A 66 -3.72 -24.79 2.99
C ALA A 66 -3.45 -24.72 4.50
N GLU A 67 -2.18 -24.78 4.91
CA GLU A 67 -1.76 -24.60 6.30
C GLU A 67 -2.00 -23.15 6.78
N LEU A 68 -1.61 -22.16 5.98
CA LEU A 68 -1.83 -20.74 6.29
C LEU A 68 -3.32 -20.40 6.43
N ALA A 69 -4.17 -20.94 5.56
CA ALA A 69 -5.61 -20.74 5.64
C ALA A 69 -6.23 -21.31 6.94
N GLN A 70 -5.67 -22.40 7.48
CA GLN A 70 -6.12 -23.00 8.75
C GLN A 70 -5.64 -22.23 9.97
N LEU A 71 -4.55 -21.46 9.86
CA LEU A 71 -4.05 -20.60 10.94
C LEU A 71 -4.91 -19.35 11.12
N ASP A 72 -5.45 -18.79 10.04
CA ASP A 72 -6.32 -17.60 10.08
C ASP A 72 -7.64 -17.87 10.83
N VAL A 73 -8.20 -19.08 10.68
CA VAL A 73 -9.44 -19.53 11.33
C VAL A 73 -9.32 -19.66 12.86
N ARG A 74 -8.11 -19.66 13.41
CA ARG A 74 -7.88 -19.86 14.86
C ARG A 74 -7.81 -18.58 15.68
N SER A 75 -7.93 -17.39 15.08
CA SER A 75 -7.68 -16.11 15.78
C SER A 75 -8.92 -15.33 16.22
N ASP A 76 -10.14 -15.78 15.89
CA ASP A 76 -11.38 -15.04 16.19
C ASP A 76 -12.24 -15.64 17.33
N ASP A 77 -11.77 -16.68 18.03
CA ASP A 77 -12.54 -17.32 19.11
C ASP A 77 -11.75 -17.26 20.44
N ASP A 78 -11.84 -16.12 21.12
CA ASP A 78 -11.64 -15.89 22.57
C ASP A 78 -11.52 -14.36 22.78
N THR A 79 -12.50 -13.61 23.32
CA THR A 79 -13.00 -13.69 24.69
C THR A 79 -14.26 -12.79 24.82
N ASP A 80 -15.32 -13.33 25.44
CA ASP A 80 -16.52 -12.63 25.96
C ASP A 80 -16.21 -11.80 27.22
#